data_AF-A0A7S3HGD3-F1
#
_entry.id   AF-A0A7S3HGD3-F1
#
_cell.length_a   1.000
_cell.length_b   1.000
_cell.length_c   1.000
_cell.angle_alpha   90.00
_cell.angle_beta   90.00
_cell.angle_gamma   90.00
#
_symmetry.space_group_name_H-M   'P 1'
#
loop_
_entity.id
_entity.type
_entity.pdbx_description
1 polymer ?
#
loop_
_entity_poly.entity_id
_entity_poly.type
_entity_poly.pdbx_seq_one_letter_code
_entity_poly.pdbx_strand_id
1 'polypeptide(L)'
;ADSQAGAVLCKSATLNKQDGNPLPRFVNKVQLGDRCQGSLNSEGLPNAGIDYYIAKETTDAIATFGKPYIVSISGLSLSDNLEMLNRLYDNPSNIAAIELNM
;
A
#
# COMPACT_ATOMS: atom_id res chain seq x y z
N ALA A 1 0.14 14.41 0.49
CA ALA A 1 0.74 13.89 1.73
C ALA A 1 0.75 14.99 2.81
N ASP A 2 -0.40 15.61 3.04
CA ASP A 2 -0.49 16.96 3.66
C ASP A 2 -0.66 16.95 5.19
N SER A 3 -0.82 15.78 5.81
CA SER A 3 -0.96 15.68 7.27
C SER A 3 0.35 15.97 8.01
N GLN A 4 0.36 15.94 9.35
CA GLN A 4 1.60 16.08 10.14
C GLN A 4 2.41 14.77 10.26
N ALA A 5 2.03 13.70 9.56
CA ALA A 5 2.76 12.44 9.57
C ALA A 5 4.17 12.59 8.97
N GLY A 6 5.17 11.95 9.58
CA GLY A 6 6.58 12.06 9.19
C GLY A 6 6.98 11.27 7.94
N ALA A 7 6.13 10.36 7.47
CA ALA A 7 6.35 9.56 6.25
C ALA A 7 5.00 9.17 5.62
N VAL A 8 5.07 8.66 4.39
CA VAL A 8 3.91 8.13 3.65
C VAL A 8 4.18 6.67 3.30
N LEU A 9 3.25 5.80 3.67
CA LEU A 9 3.22 4.41 3.23
C LEU A 9 2.04 4.23 2.29
N CYS A 10 2.26 3.72 1.07
CA CYS A 10 1.15 3.44 0.17
C CYS A 10 0.35 2.22 0.63
N LYS A 11 -0.87 2.05 0.09
CA LYS A 11 -1.59 0.79 0.22
C LYS A 11 -0.76 -0.34 -0.39
N SER A 12 -0.72 -1.52 0.26
CA SER A 12 -0.03 -2.69 -0.27
C SER A 12 -0.46 -2.97 -1.71
N ALA A 13 0.50 -2.89 -2.62
CA ALA A 13 0.31 -3.09 -4.04
C ALA A 13 0.42 -4.57 -4.39
N THR A 14 -0.38 -4.99 -5.37
CA THR A 14 -0.19 -6.26 -6.09
C THR A 14 0.35 -5.95 -7.48
N LEU A 15 0.77 -7.00 -8.21
CA LEU A 15 1.30 -6.84 -9.57
C LEU A 15 0.30 -6.12 -10.50
N ASN A 16 -0.98 -6.49 -10.40
CA ASN A 16 -2.08 -5.90 -11.15
C ASN A 16 -3.08 -5.24 -10.19
N LYS A 17 -3.84 -4.26 -10.67
CA LYS A 17 -4.97 -3.65 -9.92
C LYS A 17 -5.90 -4.73 -9.35
N GLN A 18 -6.41 -4.49 -8.15
CA GLN A 18 -7.41 -5.33 -7.49
C GLN A 18 -8.59 -4.47 -7.05
N ASP A 19 -9.81 -4.97 -7.25
CA ASP A 19 -11.03 -4.30 -6.78
C ASP A 19 -11.36 -4.65 -5.32
N GLY A 20 -10.72 -5.69 -4.77
CA GLY A 20 -10.94 -6.20 -3.43
C GLY A 20 -12.12 -7.17 -3.32
N ASN A 21 -12.43 -7.59 -2.10
CA ASN A 21 -13.54 -8.50 -1.82
C ASN A 21 -14.90 -7.82 -2.02
N PRO A 22 -16.00 -8.58 -2.22
CA PRO A 22 -17.36 -8.02 -2.27
C PRO A 22 -17.73 -7.23 -1.00
N LEU A 23 -18.59 -6.23 -1.14
CA LEU A 23 -19.11 -5.47 0.00
C LEU A 23 -20.26 -6.24 0.71
N PRO A 24 -20.45 -6.05 2.03
CA PRO A 24 -19.63 -5.25 2.94
C PRO A 24 -18.34 -5.96 3.36
N ARG A 25 -17.23 -5.22 3.38
CA ARG A 25 -15.88 -5.76 3.71
C ARG A 25 -15.14 -5.02 4.82
N PHE A 26 -15.80 -4.04 5.44
CA PHE A 26 -15.28 -3.27 6.56
C PHE A 26 -16.38 -2.97 7.57
N VAL A 27 -16.06 -3.15 8.85
CA VAL A 27 -16.91 -2.81 10.00
C VAL A 27 -16.08 -1.98 10.97
N ASN A 28 -16.48 -0.73 11.20
CA ASN A 28 -15.71 0.25 11.97
C ASN A 28 -15.92 0.19 13.48
N LYS A 29 -16.91 -0.58 13.96
CA LYS A 29 -17.26 -0.70 15.38
C LYS A 29 -17.55 -2.15 15.72
N VAL A 30 -16.53 -2.82 16.21
CA VAL A 30 -16.61 -4.18 16.74
C VAL A 30 -16.26 -4.12 18.23
N GLN A 31 -17.16 -4.61 19.08
CA GLN A 31 -16.87 -4.72 20.51
C GLN A 31 -15.92 -5.91 20.73
N LEU A 32 -14.74 -5.66 21.27
CA LEU A 32 -13.69 -6.65 21.56
C LEU A 32 -13.60 -6.90 23.08
N GLY A 33 -14.76 -7.05 23.73
CA GLY A 33 -14.92 -7.15 25.20
C GLY A 33 -15.27 -5.82 25.87
N ASP A 34 -15.59 -5.82 27.16
CA ASP A 34 -16.27 -4.71 27.87
C ASP A 34 -15.59 -3.33 27.81
N ARG A 35 -14.30 -3.26 27.50
CA ARG A 35 -13.51 -2.00 27.47
C ARG A 35 -12.75 -1.78 26.16
N CYS A 36 -13.00 -2.58 25.13
CA CYS A 36 -12.26 -2.49 23.87
C CYS A 36 -13.22 -2.38 22.68
N GLN A 37 -12.97 -1.40 21.82
CA GLN A 37 -13.61 -1.27 20.52
C GLN A 37 -12.53 -1.35 19.45
N GLY A 38 -12.84 -2.03 18.36
CA GLY A 38 -11.97 -2.14 17.20
C GLY A 38 -12.76 -2.09 15.90
N SER A 39 -12.07 -2.48 14.84
CA SER A 39 -12.64 -2.64 13.51
C SER A 39 -12.30 -4.02 12.96
N LEU A 40 -13.16 -4.56 12.11
CA LEU A 40 -12.89 -5.77 11.33
C LEU A 40 -12.87 -5.39 9.85
N ASN A 41 -11.92 -5.94 9.10
CA ASN A 41 -11.87 -5.77 7.65
C ASN A 41 -11.51 -7.09 6.96
N SER A 42 -12.00 -7.24 5.74
CA SER A 42 -11.61 -8.27 4.78
C SER A 42 -11.52 -7.60 3.41
N GLU A 43 -10.66 -6.59 3.28
CA GLU A 43 -10.62 -5.72 2.10
C GLU A 43 -10.33 -6.49 0.80
N GLY A 44 -9.50 -7.55 0.86
CA GLY A 44 -9.08 -8.30 -0.33
C GLY A 44 -8.04 -7.55 -1.18
N LEU A 45 -7.19 -6.74 -0.54
CA LEU A 45 -6.15 -5.93 -1.19
C LEU A 45 -6.63 -5.01 -2.32
N PRO A 46 -7.69 -4.20 -2.19
CA PRO A 46 -8.09 -3.25 -3.22
C PRO A 46 -6.99 -2.20 -3.38
N ASN A 47 -6.38 -2.14 -4.57
CA ASN A 47 -5.20 -1.32 -4.84
C ASN A 47 -5.07 -1.05 -6.35
N ALA A 48 -4.35 0.00 -6.73
CA ALA A 48 -4.22 0.44 -8.12
C ALA A 48 -3.18 -0.33 -8.97
N GLY A 49 -2.53 -1.36 -8.42
CA GLY A 49 -1.42 -2.09 -9.04
C GLY A 49 -0.08 -1.38 -8.83
N ILE A 50 1.03 -2.14 -8.87
CA ILE A 50 2.37 -1.63 -8.57
C ILE A 50 2.77 -0.44 -9.45
N ASP A 51 2.45 -0.50 -10.75
CA ASP A 51 2.85 0.52 -11.72
C ASP A 51 2.31 1.91 -11.36
N TYR A 52 1.12 2.00 -10.75
CA TYR A 52 0.57 3.26 -10.27
C TYR A 52 1.39 3.84 -9.11
N TYR A 53 1.82 3.00 -8.16
CA TYR A 53 2.48 3.44 -6.94
C TYR A 53 3.95 3.81 -7.15
N ILE A 54 4.59 3.27 -8.19
CA ILE A 54 5.98 3.56 -8.58
C ILE A 54 6.08 4.53 -9.76
N ALA A 55 4.95 4.91 -10.38
CA ALA A 55 4.93 5.91 -11.43
C ALA A 55 5.60 7.21 -10.98
N LYS A 56 6.39 7.80 -11.87
CA LYS A 56 7.15 9.03 -11.59
C LYS A 56 6.23 10.15 -11.12
N GLU A 57 5.06 10.29 -11.73
CA GLU A 57 4.05 11.27 -11.37
C GLU A 57 3.59 11.10 -9.91
N THR A 58 3.37 9.85 -9.48
CA THR A 58 2.98 9.52 -8.10
C THR A 58 4.11 9.82 -7.13
N THR A 59 5.33 9.33 -7.41
CA THR A 59 6.49 9.51 -6.51
C THR A 59 6.89 10.97 -6.38
N ASP A 60 6.88 11.72 -7.49
CA ASP A 60 7.25 13.13 -7.49
C ASP A 60 6.20 13.99 -6.79
N ALA A 61 4.91 13.68 -6.96
CA ALA A 61 3.84 14.37 -6.24
C ALA A 61 4.02 14.22 -4.72
N ILE A 62 4.43 13.04 -4.24
CA ILE A 62 4.69 12.82 -2.81
C ILE A 62 5.97 13.54 -2.37
N ALA A 63 7.01 13.53 -3.20
CA ALA A 63 8.29 14.20 -2.93
C ALA A 63 8.13 15.72 -2.71
N THR A 64 7.14 16.36 -3.35
CA THR A 64 6.85 17.80 -3.12
C THR A 64 6.53 18.13 -1.66
N PHE A 65 6.08 17.16 -0.86
CA PHE A 65 5.80 17.34 0.57
C PHE A 65 7.06 17.16 1.45
N GLY A 66 8.21 16.83 0.87
CA GLY A 66 9.47 16.63 1.60
C GLY A 66 9.46 15.43 2.55
N LYS A 67 8.61 14.43 2.29
CA LYS A 67 8.42 13.26 3.16
C LYS A 67 8.96 11.99 2.53
N PRO A 68 9.60 11.10 3.32
CA PRO A 68 9.93 9.74 2.87
C PRO A 68 8.68 9.02 2.39
N TYR A 69 8.77 8.45 1.19
CA TYR A 69 7.74 7.59 0.62
C TYR A 69 8.16 6.13 0.69
N ILE A 70 7.32 5.29 1.26
CA ILE A 70 7.54 3.86 1.44
C ILE A 70 6.51 3.13 0.59
N VAL A 71 6.97 2.23 -0.28
CA VAL A 71 6.09 1.40 -1.11
C VAL A 71 5.88 0.06 -0.44
N SER A 72 4.62 -0.23 -0.05
CA SER A 72 4.21 -1.54 0.45
C SER A 72 3.85 -2.44 -0.74
N ILE A 73 4.39 -3.66 -0.77
CA ILE A 73 4.05 -4.70 -1.75
C ILE A 73 3.54 -5.95 -1.06
N SER A 74 2.53 -6.61 -1.66
CA SER A 74 1.92 -7.85 -1.18
C SER A 74 1.46 -8.67 -2.38
N GLY A 75 2.41 -9.32 -3.06
CA GLY A 75 2.14 -10.19 -4.20
C GLY A 75 1.31 -11.41 -3.81
N LEU A 76 0.46 -11.89 -4.71
CA LEU A 76 -0.38 -13.07 -4.47
C LEU A 76 0.42 -14.39 -4.59
N SER A 77 1.69 -14.29 -4.99
CA SER A 77 2.64 -15.37 -5.11
C SER A 77 4.06 -14.86 -4.87
N LEU A 78 5.01 -15.77 -4.66
CA LEU A 78 6.44 -15.42 -4.61
C LEU A 78 6.90 -14.75 -5.92
N SER A 79 6.46 -15.26 -7.07
CA SER A 79 6.83 -14.68 -8.37
C SER A 79 6.30 -13.26 -8.54
N ASP A 80 5.10 -12.95 -8.04
CA ASP A 80 4.57 -11.59 -8.08
C ASP A 80 5.43 -10.64 -7.25
N ASN A 81 5.85 -11.06 -6.05
CA ASN A 81 6.72 -10.25 -5.20
C ASN A 81 8.08 -10.00 -5.87
N LEU A 82 8.70 -11.03 -6.45
CA LEU A 82 9.98 -10.89 -7.15
C LEU A 82 9.87 -9.98 -8.38
N GLU A 83 8.79 -10.10 -9.16
CA GLU A 83 8.52 -9.23 -10.30
C GLU A 83 8.35 -7.76 -9.86
N MET A 84 7.56 -7.50 -8.82
CA MET A 84 7.39 -6.13 -8.31
C MET A 84 8.71 -5.55 -7.75
N LEU A 85 9.52 -6.37 -7.07
CA LEU A 85 10.84 -5.95 -6.59
C LEU A 85 11.79 -5.60 -7.74
N ASN A 86 11.79 -6.38 -8.83
CA ASN A 86 12.57 -6.06 -10.03
C ASN A 86 12.13 -4.73 -10.63
N ARG A 87 10.83 -4.48 -10.76
CA ARG A 87 10.31 -3.19 -11.27
C ARG A 87 10.72 -2.00 -10.40
N LEU A 88 10.69 -2.17 -9.08
CA LEU A 88 11.14 -1.16 -8.12
C LEU A 88 12.65 -0.90 -8.24
N TYR A 89 13.45 -1.94 -8.47
CA TYR A 89 14.89 -1.83 -8.67
C TYR A 89 15.24 -1.13 -9.99
N ASP A 90 14.56 -1.48 -11.07
CA ASP A 90 14.81 -0.95 -12.41
C ASP A 90 14.30 0.49 -12.59
N ASN A 91 13.39 0.96 -11.73
CA ASN A 91 12.83 2.31 -11.78
C ASN A 91 13.20 3.12 -10.53
N PRO A 92 14.48 3.55 -10.40
CA PRO A 92 14.90 4.40 -9.30
C PRO A 92 14.10 5.71 -9.33
N SER A 93 13.30 5.91 -8.29
CA SER A 93 12.36 7.02 -8.14
C SER A 93 12.46 7.59 -6.73
N ASN A 94 11.60 8.56 -6.38
CA ASN A 94 11.55 9.16 -5.04
C ASN A 94 10.90 8.20 -4.02
N ILE A 95 11.46 6.99 -3.88
CA ILE A 95 11.05 5.95 -2.93
C ILE A 95 12.19 5.76 -1.92
N ALA A 96 11.89 5.95 -0.64
CA ALA A 96 12.85 5.87 0.44
C ALA A 96 13.03 4.44 0.98
N ALA A 97 11.98 3.60 0.91
CA ALA A 97 12.02 2.22 1.36
C ALA A 97 10.93 1.36 0.70
N ILE A 98 11.12 0.04 0.78
CA ILE A 98 10.14 -0.96 0.39
C ILE A 98 9.70 -1.71 1.65
N GLU A 99 8.40 -1.87 1.84
CA GLU A 99 7.82 -2.76 2.86
C GLU A 99 7.26 -4.01 2.16
N LEU A 100 7.80 -5.18 2.49
CA LEU A 100 7.25 -6.46 2.02
C LEU A 100 6.24 -6.98 3.05
N ASN A 101 4.97 -7.04 2.67
CA ASN A 101 3.88 -7.55 3.49
C ASN A 101 3.64 -9.04 3.20
N MET A 102 3.91 -9.89 4.20
CA MET A 102 3.93 -11.36 4.10
C MET A 102 2.81 -12.04 4.87
#